data_AF-A0A9W9LV71-F1
#
_entry.id   AF-A0A9W9LV71-F1
#
_cell.length_a   1.000
_cell.length_b   1.000
_cell.length_c   1.000
_cell.angle_alpha   90.00
_cell.angle_beta   90.00
_cell.angle_gamma   90.00
#
_symmetry.space_group_name_H-M   'P 1'
#
loop_
_entity.id
_entity.type
_entity.pdbx_description
1 polymer ?
#
loop_
_entity_poly.entity_id
_entity_poly.type
_entity_poly.pdbx_seq_one_letter_code
_entity_poly.pdbx_strand_id
1 'polypeptide(L)'
;MEPRKTPPEYFLEIFADTTTVRDVLKGVLNLIFFHRFFPSIRPVTFDVLDLTLPAINDADLETLIESRVNALVRQHLSSAAGAQDGKVGGGGGGVRGRIAVEFYEKKRRRSGLWFGGLAGKGEEEVCWEIWTLDVTIATPRTESERAKVRKAMGNMLQKAALKILTVVNRDKDHIPPITTSDSNPFPYRIVVNPRTDGWGNRMGLY
;
A
#
# COMPACT_ATOMS: atom_id res chain seq x y z
N MET A 1 6.56 25.35 -13.10
CA MET A 1 6.33 23.89 -13.08
C MET A 1 4.91 23.71 -12.58
N GLU A 2 3.98 23.30 -13.45
CA GLU A 2 2.59 23.05 -13.03
C GLU A 2 2.54 21.86 -12.06
N PRO A 3 1.76 21.93 -10.97
CA PRO A 3 1.57 20.77 -10.11
C PRO A 3 0.92 19.66 -10.94
N ARG A 4 1.50 18.46 -10.92
CA ARG A 4 0.91 17.28 -11.55
C ARG A 4 -0.52 17.12 -11.02
N LYS A 5 -1.51 17.14 -11.92
CA LYS A 5 -2.95 16.99 -11.57
C LYS A 5 -3.28 15.64 -10.93
N THR A 6 -2.40 14.65 -11.10
CA THR A 6 -2.53 13.29 -10.53
C THR A 6 -1.20 12.89 -9.91
N PRO A 7 -1.17 12.37 -8.67
CA PRO A 7 0.06 11.86 -8.10
C PRO A 7 0.52 10.60 -8.85
N PRO A 8 1.83 10.31 -8.88
CA PRO A 8 2.33 9.05 -9.40
C PRO A 8 1.78 7.86 -8.61
N GLU A 9 1.36 6.83 -9.35
CA GLU A 9 0.87 5.57 -8.82
C GLU A 9 1.75 4.42 -9.31
N TYR A 10 2.18 3.56 -8.39
CA TYR A 10 3.04 2.42 -8.68
C TYR A 10 2.35 1.11 -8.32
N PHE A 11 2.33 0.17 -9.25
CA PHE A 11 1.68 -1.13 -9.08
C PHE A 11 2.67 -2.23 -8.71
N LEU A 12 2.35 -3.04 -7.72
CA LEU A 12 3.12 -4.21 -7.30
C LEU A 12 2.24 -5.45 -7.40
N GLU A 13 2.75 -6.50 -8.04
CA GLU A 13 2.07 -7.81 -8.04
C GLU A 13 2.62 -8.63 -6.88
N ILE A 14 1.72 -9.12 -6.03
CA ILE A 14 2.03 -9.93 -4.85
C ILE A 14 1.33 -11.27 -4.98
N PHE A 15 2.09 -12.34 -4.74
CA PHE A 15 1.59 -13.71 -4.72
C PHE A 15 2.00 -14.38 -3.43
N ALA A 16 1.02 -14.87 -2.69
CA ALA A 16 1.21 -15.55 -1.42
C ALA A 16 0.17 -16.67 -1.23
N ASP A 17 0.47 -17.64 -0.37
CA ASP A 17 -0.51 -18.62 0.08
C ASP A 17 -1.25 -18.14 1.35
N THR A 18 -2.31 -18.85 1.73
CA THR A 18 -3.13 -18.48 2.89
C THR A 18 -2.36 -18.49 4.22
N THR A 19 -1.24 -19.20 4.32
CA THR A 19 -0.46 -19.29 5.57
C THR A 19 0.53 -18.14 5.69
N THR A 20 1.12 -17.68 4.58
CA THR A 20 2.20 -16.66 4.58
C THR A 20 1.75 -15.27 4.12
N VAL A 21 0.53 -15.14 3.56
CA VAL A 21 0.03 -13.85 3.02
C VAL A 21 0.14 -12.69 4.00
N ARG A 22 -0.06 -12.93 5.30
CA ARG A 22 0.04 -11.88 6.32
C ARG A 22 1.46 -11.32 6.39
N ASP A 23 2.45 -12.20 6.48
CA ASP A 23 3.85 -11.82 6.63
C ASP A 23 4.40 -11.23 5.34
N VAL A 24 4.02 -11.78 4.17
CA VAL A 24 4.39 -11.23 2.86
C VAL A 24 3.88 -9.79 2.71
N LEU A 25 2.62 -9.52 3.04
CA LEU A 25 2.08 -8.16 2.96
C LEU A 25 2.69 -7.23 4.01
N LYS A 26 2.89 -7.69 5.25
CA LYS A 26 3.59 -6.92 6.30
C LYS A 26 4.99 -6.51 5.83
N GLY A 27 5.76 -7.43 5.24
CA GLY A 27 7.10 -7.17 4.74
C GLY A 27 7.14 -6.14 3.61
N VAL A 28 6.26 -6.28 2.61
CA VAL A 28 6.20 -5.33 1.47
C VAL A 28 5.74 -3.94 1.91
N LEU A 29 4.73 -3.84 2.77
CA LEU A 29 4.25 -2.56 3.28
C LEU A 29 5.33 -1.87 4.12
N ASN A 30 6.00 -2.60 5.02
CA ASN A 30 7.13 -2.06 5.78
C ASN A 30 8.25 -1.55 4.87
N LEU A 31 8.57 -2.26 3.79
CA LEU A 31 9.59 -1.82 2.84
C LEU A 31 9.19 -0.50 2.13
N ILE A 32 7.92 -0.35 1.76
CA ILE A 32 7.42 0.91 1.18
C ILE A 32 7.57 2.05 2.19
N PHE A 33 7.08 1.85 3.42
CA PHE A 33 7.18 2.87 4.46
C PHE A 33 8.64 3.17 4.81
N PHE A 34 9.53 2.19 4.86
CA PHE A 34 10.95 2.42 5.13
C PHE A 34 11.58 3.45 4.18
N HIS A 35 11.11 3.53 2.94
CA HIS A 35 11.60 4.49 1.93
C HIS A 35 10.78 5.78 1.84
N ARG A 36 9.64 5.88 2.53
CA ARG A 36 8.65 6.97 2.39
C ARG A 36 8.12 7.51 3.72
N PHE A 37 8.65 7.03 4.85
CA PHE A 37 8.39 7.52 6.19
C PHE A 37 9.60 8.35 6.62
N PHE A 38 9.40 9.65 6.72
CA PHE A 38 10.46 10.65 6.94
C PHE A 38 10.72 11.10 8.40
N PRO A 39 10.07 10.56 9.45
CA PRO A 39 10.59 10.73 10.80
C PRO A 39 12.00 10.14 10.97
N SER A 40 12.70 10.61 12.01
CA SER A 40 13.91 9.94 12.47
C SER A 40 13.56 8.56 13.04
N ILE A 41 13.96 7.51 12.33
CA ILE A 41 13.68 6.12 12.71
C ILE A 41 14.95 5.36 13.05
N ARG A 42 14.83 4.37 13.94
CA ARG A 42 15.82 3.30 14.07
C ARG A 42 15.34 2.10 13.24
N PRO A 43 16.08 1.69 12.20
CA PRO A 43 15.69 0.56 11.37
C PRO A 43 15.73 -0.73 12.17
N VAL A 44 14.81 -1.63 11.83
CA VAL A 44 14.83 -3.04 12.22
C VAL A 44 14.75 -3.92 10.97
N THR A 45 14.94 -5.22 11.13
CA THR A 45 14.84 -6.21 10.05
C THR A 45 13.63 -7.10 10.25
N PHE A 46 12.98 -7.45 9.14
CA PHE A 46 11.84 -8.36 9.10
C PHE A 46 12.13 -9.50 8.11
N ASP A 47 12.19 -10.72 8.62
CA ASP A 47 12.42 -11.91 7.81
C ASP A 47 11.10 -12.44 7.26
N VAL A 48 11.05 -12.64 5.95
CA VAL A 48 9.87 -13.16 5.25
C VAL A 48 10.28 -14.03 4.07
N LEU A 49 9.78 -15.26 4.08
CA LEU A 49 10.24 -16.32 3.18
C LEU A 49 11.77 -16.50 3.31
N ASP A 50 12.52 -16.21 2.24
CA ASP A 50 13.98 -16.34 2.18
C ASP A 50 14.65 -14.95 2.02
N LEU A 51 13.94 -13.88 2.41
CA LEU A 51 14.42 -12.49 2.32
C LEU A 51 14.36 -11.80 3.69
N THR A 52 15.36 -10.98 3.95
CA THR A 52 15.41 -10.04 5.08
C THR A 52 15.16 -8.64 4.55
N LEU A 53 14.05 -8.02 4.96
CA LEU A 53 13.65 -6.68 4.52
C LEU A 53 13.82 -5.66 5.65
N PRO A 54 14.22 -4.40 5.35
CA PRO A 54 14.19 -3.35 6.35
C PRO A 54 12.74 -2.99 6.72
N ALA A 55 12.53 -2.65 7.99
CA ALA A 55 11.26 -2.23 8.54
C ALA A 55 11.45 -1.08 9.53
N ILE A 56 10.35 -0.39 9.81
CA ILE A 56 10.30 0.71 10.76
C ILE A 56 9.87 0.18 12.12
N ASN A 57 10.59 0.60 13.17
CA ASN A 57 10.19 0.32 14.54
C ASN A 57 9.20 1.40 15.04
N ASP A 58 7.94 1.31 14.61
CA ASP A 58 6.86 2.22 15.01
C ASP A 58 5.59 1.40 15.29
N ALA A 59 5.13 1.42 16.54
CA ALA A 59 4.04 0.56 17.01
C ALA A 59 2.67 0.93 16.42
N ASP A 60 2.44 2.23 16.14
CA ASP A 60 1.19 2.71 15.57
C ASP A 60 1.10 2.28 14.10
N LEU A 61 2.20 2.43 13.36
CA LEU A 61 2.31 1.94 11.99
C LEU A 61 2.16 0.42 11.90
N GLU A 62 2.83 -0.32 12.79
CA GLU A 62 2.74 -1.79 12.83
C GLU A 62 1.29 -2.25 13.06
N THR A 63 0.62 -1.65 14.06
CA THR A 63 -0.79 -1.94 14.38
C THR A 63 -1.72 -1.61 13.21
N LEU A 64 -1.48 -0.49 12.51
CA LEU A 64 -2.25 -0.12 11.33
C LEU A 64 -2.05 -1.11 10.18
N ILE A 65 -0.81 -1.48 9.87
CA ILE A 65 -0.47 -2.46 8.84
C ILE A 65 -1.17 -3.79 9.16
N GLU A 66 -1.03 -4.27 10.39
CA GLU A 66 -1.65 -5.52 10.82
C GLU A 66 -3.18 -5.49 10.68
N SER A 67 -3.82 -4.42 11.15
CA SER A 67 -5.28 -4.25 11.04
C SER A 67 -5.77 -4.34 9.59
N ARG A 68 -5.06 -3.68 8.66
CA ARG A 68 -5.45 -3.62 7.23
C ARG A 68 -5.17 -4.93 6.50
N VAL A 69 -4.02 -5.55 6.74
CA VAL A 69 -3.71 -6.90 6.25
C VAL A 69 -4.74 -7.90 6.77
N ASN A 70 -5.11 -7.80 8.05
CA ASN A 70 -6.11 -8.67 8.64
C ASN A 70 -7.50 -8.47 8.02
N ALA A 71 -7.88 -7.24 7.72
CA ALA A 71 -9.12 -6.94 7.01
C ALA A 71 -9.15 -7.56 5.60
N LEU A 72 -8.08 -7.42 4.82
CA LEU A 72 -7.97 -8.01 3.49
C LEU A 72 -8.11 -9.54 3.52
N VAL A 73 -7.38 -10.20 4.41
CA VAL A 73 -7.41 -11.68 4.52
C VAL A 73 -8.78 -12.18 4.99
N ARG A 74 -9.44 -11.47 5.92
CA ARG A 74 -10.82 -11.84 6.33
C ARG A 74 -11.79 -11.76 5.15
N GLN A 75 -11.71 -10.69 4.35
CA GLN A 75 -12.55 -10.53 3.16
C GLN A 75 -12.30 -11.61 2.10
N HIS A 76 -11.04 -12.05 1.96
CA HIS A 76 -10.70 -13.20 1.12
C HIS A 76 -11.41 -14.48 1.60
N LEU A 77 -11.31 -14.80 2.89
CA LEU A 77 -11.90 -16.01 3.46
C LEU A 77 -13.43 -16.03 3.34
N SER A 78 -14.09 -14.88 3.55
CA SER A 78 -15.55 -14.78 3.37
C SER A 78 -15.98 -14.92 1.91
N SER A 79 -15.19 -14.39 0.97
CA SER A 79 -15.49 -14.49 -0.47
C SER A 79 -15.30 -15.92 -0.99
N ALA A 80 -14.31 -16.65 -0.47
CA ALA A 80 -14.09 -18.06 -0.80
C ALA A 80 -15.22 -18.97 -0.29
N ALA A 81 -15.83 -18.65 0.86
CA ALA A 81 -16.97 -19.40 1.39
C ALA A 81 -18.26 -19.20 0.58
N GLY A 82 -18.49 -18.01 0.02
CA GLY A 82 -19.67 -17.72 -0.83
C GLY A 82 -19.57 -18.25 -2.27
N ALA A 83 -18.36 -18.53 -2.77
CA ALA A 83 -18.13 -19.05 -4.12
C ALA A 83 -18.36 -20.57 -4.25
N GLN A 84 -18.70 -21.26 -3.15
CA GLN A 84 -18.88 -22.71 -3.13
C GLN A 84 -20.24 -23.19 -3.70
N ASP A 85 -21.19 -22.29 -3.96
CA ASP A 85 -22.57 -22.65 -4.37
C ASP A 85 -22.89 -22.34 -5.85
N GLY A 86 -21.88 -22.13 -6.71
CA GLY A 86 -22.11 -21.65 -8.07
C GLY A 86 -21.07 -22.05 -9.11
N LYS A 87 -21.22 -23.28 -9.63
CA LYS A 87 -20.81 -23.74 -10.98
C LYS A 87 -19.31 -23.85 -11.33
N VAL A 88 -19.00 -25.02 -11.88
CA VAL A 88 -17.72 -25.50 -12.44
C VAL A 88 -17.19 -24.58 -13.55
N GLY A 89 -15.92 -24.19 -13.44
CA GLY A 89 -15.11 -23.62 -14.52
C GLY A 89 -13.62 -23.79 -14.21
N GLY A 90 -12.94 -24.67 -14.94
CA GLY A 90 -11.53 -24.98 -14.73
C GLY A 90 -10.61 -23.78 -14.95
N GLY A 91 -9.76 -23.51 -13.97
CA GLY A 91 -8.69 -22.52 -14.03
C GLY A 91 -8.24 -22.18 -12.61
N GLY A 92 -6.98 -22.41 -12.26
CA GLY A 92 -6.41 -22.13 -10.94
C GLY A 92 -6.34 -20.63 -10.64
N GLY A 93 -7.49 -19.97 -10.51
CA GLY A 93 -7.63 -18.54 -10.24
C GLY A 93 -7.73 -18.29 -8.75
N GLY A 94 -6.61 -17.99 -8.10
CA GLY A 94 -6.60 -17.46 -6.74
C GLY A 94 -7.48 -16.21 -6.63
N VAL A 95 -8.13 -16.03 -5.48
CA VAL A 95 -8.95 -14.85 -5.20
C VAL A 95 -8.01 -13.64 -5.13
N ARG A 96 -8.36 -12.58 -5.87
CA ARG A 96 -7.58 -11.34 -5.96
C ARG A 96 -8.11 -10.31 -4.98
N GLY A 97 -7.21 -9.72 -4.21
CA GLY A 97 -7.47 -8.57 -3.35
C GLY A 97 -6.53 -7.43 -3.69
N ARG A 98 -6.86 -6.21 -3.26
CA ARG A 98 -6.00 -5.03 -3.49
C ARG A 98 -5.78 -4.28 -2.19
N ILE A 99 -4.57 -3.78 -1.98
CA ILE A 99 -4.24 -2.86 -0.89
C ILE A 99 -3.44 -1.70 -1.46
N ALA A 100 -3.77 -0.47 -1.07
CA ALA A 100 -3.08 0.72 -1.51
C ALA A 100 -2.50 1.50 -0.32
N VAL A 101 -1.30 2.02 -0.48
CA VAL A 101 -0.69 3.00 0.42
C VAL A 101 -0.68 4.35 -0.27
N GLU A 102 -1.25 5.36 0.39
CA GLU A 102 -1.37 6.72 -0.13
C GLU A 102 -0.62 7.67 0.80
N PHE A 103 0.25 8.51 0.25
CA PHE A 103 0.99 9.54 1.00
C PHE A 103 0.45 10.93 0.67
N TYR A 104 0.38 11.80 1.68
CA TYR A 104 -0.24 13.11 1.60
C TYR A 104 0.68 14.23 2.12
N GLU A 105 0.41 15.45 1.66
CA GLU A 105 1.02 16.69 2.13
C GLU A 105 -0.08 17.56 2.73
N LYS A 106 0.16 18.11 3.92
CA LYS A 106 -0.72 19.13 4.50
C LYS A 106 -0.41 20.48 3.85
N LYS A 107 -1.28 20.95 2.97
CA LYS A 107 -1.22 22.29 2.40
C LYS A 107 -2.12 23.23 3.18
N ARG A 108 -1.52 24.28 3.74
CA ARG A 108 -2.29 25.44 4.18
C ARG A 108 -2.79 26.15 2.92
N ARG A 109 -4.11 26.29 2.76
CA ARG A 109 -4.64 27.14 1.68
C ARG A 109 -3.99 28.52 1.80
N ARG A 110 -3.37 28.99 0.72
CA ARG A 110 -2.93 30.40 0.65
C ARG A 110 -4.20 31.23 0.76
N SER A 111 -4.35 31.95 1.87
CA SER A 111 -5.29 33.06 1.98
C SER A 111 -4.93 34.04 0.88
N GLY A 112 -5.68 34.01 -0.22
CA GLY A 112 -5.55 34.98 -1.29
C GLY A 112 -5.99 36.33 -0.75
N LEU A 113 -5.07 37.29 -0.78
CA LEU A 113 -5.31 38.73 -0.70
C LEU A 113 -6.57 39.10 -1.51
N TRP A 114 -7.71 39.31 -0.82
CA TRP A 114 -8.67 40.42 -1.00
C TRP A 114 -10.03 40.17 -0.33
N PHE A 115 -10.31 38.99 0.21
CA PHE A 115 -11.47 38.75 1.09
C PHE A 115 -11.04 38.05 2.38
N GLY A 116 -10.31 38.80 3.22
CA GLY A 116 -10.03 38.39 4.59
C GLY A 116 -11.31 38.43 5.42
N GLY A 117 -11.86 37.25 5.74
CA GLY A 117 -12.90 37.14 6.77
C GLY A 117 -13.80 35.91 6.72
N LEU A 118 -14.03 35.30 5.55
CA LEU A 118 -15.09 34.29 5.40
C LEU A 118 -14.64 32.90 4.89
N ALA A 119 -13.42 32.78 4.33
CA ALA A 119 -12.91 31.48 3.90
C ALA A 119 -12.21 30.79 5.08
N GLY A 120 -12.84 29.74 5.61
CA GLY A 120 -12.40 29.01 6.80
C GLY A 120 -10.94 28.55 6.76
N LYS A 121 -10.35 28.41 7.95
CA LYS A 121 -9.08 27.71 8.19
C LYS A 121 -9.22 26.22 7.79
N GLY A 122 -9.18 25.91 6.51
CA GLY A 122 -9.11 24.54 6.02
C GLY A 122 -7.67 24.16 5.72
N GLU A 123 -7.09 23.28 6.55
CA GLU A 123 -5.92 22.49 6.11
C GLU A 123 -6.40 21.51 5.05
N GLU A 124 -5.73 21.48 3.90
CA GLU A 124 -6.04 20.58 2.79
C GLU A 124 -4.96 19.50 2.72
N GLU A 125 -5.38 18.23 2.62
CA GLU A 125 -4.45 17.12 2.40
C GLU A 125 -4.42 16.77 0.90
N VAL A 126 -3.24 16.92 0.28
CA VAL A 126 -3.04 16.61 -1.14
C VAL A 126 -2.21 15.33 -1.26
N CYS A 127 -2.75 14.31 -1.92
CA CYS A 127 -2.01 13.06 -2.16
C CYS A 127 -0.87 13.31 -3.15
N TRP A 128 0.34 12.87 -2.81
CA TRP A 128 1.54 13.06 -3.65
C TRP A 128 2.17 11.75 -4.14
N GLU A 129 1.81 10.58 -3.60
CA GLU A 129 2.30 9.27 -4.09
C GLU A 129 1.39 8.13 -3.67
N ILE A 130 1.27 7.12 -4.54
CA ILE A 130 0.44 5.92 -4.29
C ILE A 130 1.19 4.65 -4.66
N TRP A 131 1.08 3.64 -3.81
CA TRP A 131 1.52 2.28 -4.06
C TRP A 131 0.34 1.32 -4.00
N THR A 132 0.00 0.71 -5.13
CA THR A 132 -1.09 -0.26 -5.24
C THR A 132 -0.52 -1.67 -5.34
N LEU A 133 -0.87 -2.52 -4.39
CA LEU A 133 -0.48 -3.93 -4.35
C LEU A 133 -1.67 -4.78 -4.80
N ASP A 134 -1.50 -5.46 -5.92
CA ASP A 134 -2.43 -6.47 -6.43
C ASP A 134 -2.04 -7.84 -5.85
N VAL A 135 -2.88 -8.35 -4.95
CA VAL A 135 -2.60 -9.53 -4.13
C VAL A 135 -3.37 -10.72 -4.67
N THR A 136 -2.66 -11.77 -5.10
CA THR A 136 -3.24 -13.06 -5.47
C THR A 136 -2.95 -14.07 -4.37
N ILE A 137 -4.01 -14.64 -3.78
CA ILE A 137 -3.90 -15.60 -2.68
C ILE A 137 -4.14 -17.02 -3.20
N ALA A 138 -3.15 -17.90 -3.05
CA ALA A 138 -3.22 -19.31 -3.43
C ALA A 138 -3.64 -20.20 -2.26
N THR A 139 -4.37 -21.28 -2.59
CA THR A 139 -4.77 -22.33 -1.65
C THR A 139 -4.23 -23.69 -2.12
N PRO A 140 -2.91 -23.93 -2.04
CA PRO A 140 -2.31 -25.18 -2.50
C PRO A 140 -2.83 -26.38 -1.70
N ARG A 141 -3.27 -27.43 -2.39
CA ARG A 141 -3.89 -28.61 -1.77
C ARG A 141 -2.91 -29.76 -1.58
N THR A 142 -1.95 -29.90 -2.48
CA THR A 142 -0.94 -30.98 -2.44
C THR A 142 0.44 -30.47 -2.06
N GLU A 143 1.32 -31.38 -1.62
CA GLU A 143 2.71 -31.04 -1.28
C GLU A 143 3.52 -30.56 -2.50
N SER A 144 3.28 -31.17 -3.67
CA SER A 144 3.91 -30.75 -4.92
C SER A 144 3.49 -29.33 -5.33
N GLU A 145 2.22 -28.97 -5.13
CA GLU A 145 1.74 -27.59 -5.33
C GLU A 145 2.36 -26.62 -4.33
N ARG A 146 2.44 -26.99 -3.04
CA ARG A 146 3.07 -26.16 -2.01
C ARG A 146 4.52 -25.80 -2.36
N ALA A 147 5.31 -26.76 -2.83
CA ALA A 147 6.69 -26.51 -3.25
C ALA A 147 6.78 -25.53 -4.44
N LYS A 148 5.91 -25.68 -5.45
CA LYS A 148 5.84 -24.77 -6.61
C LYS A 148 5.40 -23.37 -6.20
N VAL A 149 4.37 -23.27 -5.36
CA VAL A 149 3.86 -22.01 -4.82
C VAL A 149 4.95 -21.31 -4.04
N ARG A 150 5.64 -21.99 -3.10
CA ARG A 150 6.73 -21.39 -2.32
C ARG A 150 7.82 -20.76 -3.18
N LYS A 151 8.26 -21.46 -4.23
CA LYS A 151 9.24 -20.92 -5.18
C LYS A 151 8.72 -19.69 -5.92
N ALA A 152 7.46 -19.71 -6.36
CA ALA A 152 6.84 -18.58 -7.05
C ALA A 152 6.66 -17.36 -6.13
N MET A 153 6.27 -17.57 -4.86
CA MET A 153 6.14 -16.52 -3.85
C MET A 153 7.47 -15.82 -3.61
N GLY A 154 8.55 -16.58 -3.37
CA GLY A 154 9.89 -16.01 -3.16
C GLY A 154 10.35 -15.15 -4.34
N ASN A 155 10.20 -15.66 -5.57
CA ASN A 155 10.53 -14.91 -6.79
C ASN A 155 9.71 -13.62 -6.95
N MET A 156 8.41 -13.66 -6.66
CA MET A 156 7.54 -12.49 -6.79
C MET A 156 7.83 -11.44 -5.72
N LEU A 157 8.08 -11.88 -4.47
CA LEU A 157 8.48 -10.98 -3.40
C LEU A 157 9.82 -10.28 -3.70
N GLN A 158 10.81 -11.03 -4.20
CA GLN A 158 12.09 -10.44 -4.61
C GLN A 158 11.92 -9.40 -5.72
N LYS A 159 11.09 -9.71 -6.73
CA LYS A 159 10.77 -8.75 -7.81
C LYS A 159 10.08 -7.50 -7.28
N ALA A 160 9.12 -7.65 -6.36
CA ALA A 160 8.43 -6.53 -5.74
C ALA A 160 9.39 -5.64 -4.95
N ALA A 161 10.28 -6.23 -4.14
CA ALA A 161 11.28 -5.48 -3.37
C ALA A 161 12.25 -4.70 -4.27
N LEU A 162 12.78 -5.33 -5.32
CA LEU A 162 13.65 -4.66 -6.30
C LEU A 162 12.93 -3.56 -7.07
N LYS A 163 11.64 -3.77 -7.39
CA LYS A 163 10.81 -2.75 -8.03
C LYS A 163 10.62 -1.54 -7.12
N ILE A 164 10.34 -1.75 -5.83
CA ILE A 164 10.28 -0.68 -4.83
C ILE A 164 11.61 0.08 -4.84
N LEU A 165 12.74 -0.61 -4.66
CA LEU A 165 14.06 0.01 -4.61
C LEU A 165 14.39 0.83 -5.88
N THR A 166 14.00 0.32 -7.05
CA THR A 166 14.20 1.01 -8.32
C THR A 166 13.40 2.30 -8.38
N VAL A 167 12.10 2.24 -8.06
CA VAL A 167 11.20 3.39 -8.10
C VAL A 167 11.59 4.43 -7.06
N VAL A 168 11.85 4.03 -5.81
CA VAL A 168 12.18 5.00 -4.74
C VAL A 168 13.50 5.71 -4.97
N ASN A 169 14.43 5.09 -5.71
CA ASN A 169 15.68 5.71 -6.10
C ASN A 169 15.56 6.63 -7.31
N ARG A 170 14.72 6.27 -8.28
CA ARG A 170 14.48 7.01 -9.52
C ARG A 170 13.57 8.22 -9.31
N ASP A 171 12.45 8.02 -8.62
CA ASP A 171 11.35 8.98 -8.53
C ASP A 171 11.37 9.66 -7.17
N LYS A 172 11.96 10.86 -7.12
CA LYS A 172 12.11 11.68 -5.91
C LYS A 172 11.59 13.11 -6.08
N ASP A 173 11.51 13.60 -7.31
CA ASP A 173 11.16 15.00 -7.62
C ASP A 173 9.74 15.41 -7.19
N HIS A 174 8.86 14.43 -7.00
CA HIS A 174 7.47 14.65 -6.56
C HIS A 174 7.30 14.59 -5.03
N ILE A 175 8.36 14.28 -4.27
CA ILE A 175 8.32 14.30 -2.81
C ILE A 175 8.25 15.77 -2.35
N PRO A 176 7.22 16.17 -1.60
CA PRO A 176 7.08 17.56 -1.16
C PRO A 176 8.23 18.01 -0.24
N PRO A 177 8.50 19.32 -0.15
CA PRO A 177 9.43 19.84 0.84
C PRO A 177 8.88 19.64 2.26
N ILE A 178 9.75 19.29 3.21
CA ILE A 178 9.38 19.22 4.63
C ILE A 178 9.30 20.65 5.18
N THR A 179 8.10 21.10 5.51
CA THR A 179 7.85 22.47 6.03
C THR A 179 7.38 22.50 7.48
N THR A 180 7.31 21.34 8.16
CA THR A 180 6.83 21.21 9.53
C THR A 180 7.90 20.60 10.43
N SER A 181 7.81 20.89 11.73
CA SER A 181 8.58 20.23 12.80
C SER A 181 7.81 19.07 13.44
N ASP A 182 6.64 18.69 12.91
CA ASP A 182 5.88 17.53 13.36
C ASP A 182 6.73 16.26 13.27
N SER A 183 6.45 15.28 14.15
CA SER A 183 7.18 14.01 14.16
C SER A 183 7.11 13.29 12.81
N ASN A 184 5.95 13.32 12.15
CA ASN A 184 5.76 12.83 10.79
C ASN A 184 5.28 13.94 9.84
N PRO A 185 6.10 14.36 8.85
CA PRO A 185 5.75 15.47 7.96
C PRO A 185 4.71 15.12 6.90
N PHE A 186 4.51 13.84 6.58
CA PHE A 186 3.60 13.39 5.53
C PHE A 186 2.58 12.38 6.07
N PRO A 187 1.29 12.77 6.17
CA PRO A 187 0.23 11.82 6.50
C PRO A 187 0.14 10.69 5.49
N TYR A 188 -0.34 9.53 5.92
CA TYR A 188 -0.53 8.37 5.06
C TYR A 188 -1.82 7.62 5.36
N ARG A 189 -2.29 6.84 4.38
CA ARG A 189 -3.46 5.96 4.52
C ARG A 189 -3.15 4.62 3.88
N ILE A 190 -3.66 3.55 4.51
CA ILE A 190 -3.64 2.20 3.95
C ILE A 190 -5.09 1.81 3.65
N VAL A 191 -5.42 1.67 2.38
CA VAL A 191 -6.77 1.42 1.87
C VAL A 191 -6.88 -0.02 1.38
N VAL A 192 -7.87 -0.76 1.88
CA VAL A 192 -8.15 -2.14 1.47
C VAL A 192 -9.26 -2.14 0.43
N ASN A 193 -9.05 -2.85 -0.68
CA ASN A 193 -9.93 -2.95 -1.82
C ASN A 193 -10.48 -1.57 -2.26
N PRO A 194 -9.58 -0.62 -2.62
CA PRO A 194 -10.01 0.68 -3.11
C PRO A 194 -10.94 0.50 -4.31
N ARG A 195 -12.10 1.17 -4.30
CA ARG A 195 -13.04 1.17 -5.43
C ARG A 195 -12.33 1.77 -6.64
N THR A 196 -12.39 1.09 -7.78
CA THR A 196 -11.85 1.56 -9.07
C THR A 196 -12.41 2.94 -9.47
N ASP A 197 -13.59 3.29 -8.96
CA ASP A 197 -14.34 4.49 -9.38
C ASP A 197 -14.16 5.67 -8.39
N GLY A 198 -13.34 5.51 -7.35
CA GLY A 198 -13.24 6.48 -6.25
C GLY A 198 -12.54 7.80 -6.61
N TRP A 199 -11.89 7.86 -7.77
CA TRP A 199 -11.11 9.02 -8.19
C TRP A 199 -11.90 10.00 -9.06
N GLY A 200 -12.82 9.49 -9.89
CA GLY A 200 -13.68 10.33 -10.74
C GLY A 200 -14.70 11.15 -9.92
N ASN A 201 -15.26 10.57 -8.85
CA ASN A 201 -16.32 11.21 -8.07
C ASN A 201 -15.83 12.17 -6.97
N ARG A 202 -14.56 12.13 -6.58
CA ARG A 202 -14.00 13.09 -5.60
C ARG A 202 -13.48 14.39 -6.21
N MET A 203 -13.24 14.39 -7.52
CA MET A 203 -12.70 15.54 -8.27
C MET A 203 -13.79 16.37 -8.96
N GLY A 204 -15.07 16.09 -8.68
CA GLY A 204 -16.22 16.60 -9.44
C GLY A 204 -17.28 17.35 -8.64
N LEU A 205 -17.00 17.81 -7.42
CA LEU A 205 -17.89 18.74 -6.71
C LEU A 205 -17.08 19.81 -5.97
N TYR A 206 -17.29 21.05 -6.43
CA TYR A 206 -16.77 22.36 -6.02
C TYR A 206 -15.47 22.84 -6.68
#